data_AF-A0A7Y5AH16-F1
#
_entry.id   AF-A0A7Y5AH16-F1
#
_cell.length_a   1.000
_cell.length_b   1.000
_cell.length_c   1.000
_cell.angle_alpha   90.00
_cell.angle_beta   90.00
_cell.angle_gamma   90.00
#
_symmetry.space_group_name_H-M   'P 1'
#
loop_
_entity.id
_entity.type
_entity.pdbx_description
1 polymer ?
#
loop_
_entity_poly.entity_id
_entity_poly.type
_entity_poly.pdbx_seq_one_letter_code
_entity_poly.pdbx_strand_id
1 'polypeptide(L)' 'METLHSIKSDLVRTADHLDQLSQSMSGHVKFMQARGTSQADPEVTAHITSIDAVAGELRAVAARIDDIEGAPTDYSS' A
#
# COMPACT_ATOMS: atom_id res chain seq x y z
N MET A 1 -6.33 21.86 -8.37
CA MET A 1 -5.23 21.22 -7.62
C MET A 1 -5.69 20.62 -6.29
N GLU A 2 -6.67 21.20 -5.58
CA GLU A 2 -7.22 20.63 -4.33
C GLU A 2 -7.65 19.14 -4.43
N THR A 3 -8.26 18.75 -5.57
CA THR A 3 -8.69 17.37 -5.80
C THR A 3 -7.55 16.38 -6.05
N LEU A 4 -6.46 16.79 -6.69
CA LEU A 4 -5.28 15.93 -6.91
C LEU A 4 -4.53 15.71 -5.60
N HIS A 5 -4.39 16.77 -4.80
CA HIS A 5 -3.83 16.69 -3.47
C HIS A 5 -4.66 15.78 -2.55
N SER A 6 -5.99 15.86 -2.58
CA SER A 6 -6.84 14.95 -1.80
C SER A 6 -6.71 13.50 -2.26
N ILE A 7 -6.72 13.25 -3.59
CA ILE A 7 -6.51 11.90 -4.15
C ILE A 7 -5.16 11.32 -3.71
N LYS A 8 -4.08 12.11 -3.79
CA LYS A 8 -2.75 11.69 -3.32
C LYS A 8 -2.79 11.31 -1.85
N SER A 9 -3.36 12.16 -0.99
CA SER A 9 -3.47 11.90 0.44
C SER A 9 -4.23 10.60 0.72
N ASP A 10 -5.32 10.35 0.00
CA ASP A 10 -6.13 9.15 0.16
C ASP A 10 -5.39 7.88 -0.31
N LEU A 11 -4.64 7.95 -1.41
CA LEU A 11 -3.79 6.86 -1.88
C LEU A 11 -2.73 6.48 -0.84
N VAL A 12 -2.03 7.47 -0.27
CA VAL A 12 -1.01 7.24 0.77
C VAL A 12 -1.64 6.64 2.02
N ARG A 13 -2.75 7.21 2.52
CA ARG A 13 -3.46 6.65 3.69
C ARG A 13 -3.91 5.21 3.45
N THR A 14 -4.41 4.91 2.26
CA THR A 14 -4.87 3.57 1.92
C THR A 14 -3.70 2.59 1.90
N ALA A 15 -2.55 2.98 1.34
CA ALA A 15 -1.33 2.18 1.40
C ALA A 15 -0.88 1.92 2.85
N ASP A 16 -0.92 2.93 3.72
CA ASP A 16 -0.54 2.79 5.13
C ASP A 16 -1.50 1.85 5.91
N HIS A 17 -2.80 1.89 5.61
CA HIS A 17 -3.77 0.95 6.18
C HIS A 17 -3.53 -0.48 5.71
N LEU A 18 -3.17 -0.68 4.43
CA LEU A 18 -2.84 -2.00 3.88
C LEU A 18 -1.57 -2.57 4.52
N ASP A 19 -0.54 -1.75 4.73
CA ASP A 19 0.67 -2.17 5.46
C ASP A 19 0.35 -2.62 6.89
N GLN A 20 -0.50 -1.87 7.61
CA GLN A 20 -0.92 -2.25 8.97
C GLN A 20 -1.69 -3.58 8.97
N LEU A 21 -2.56 -3.78 7.99
CA LEU A 21 -3.30 -5.03 7.82
C LEU A 21 -2.33 -6.21 7.53
N SER A 22 -1.40 -6.03 6.61
CA SER A 22 -0.37 -7.02 6.28
C SER A 22 0.48 -7.41 7.50
N GLN A 23 0.90 -6.42 8.30
CA GLN A 23 1.65 -6.66 9.54
C GLN A 23 0.83 -7.45 10.57
N SER A 24 -0.46 -7.09 10.75
CA SER A 24 -1.37 -7.79 11.65
C SER A 24 -1.57 -9.25 11.23
N MET A 25 -1.83 -9.49 9.94
CA MET A 25 -1.97 -10.84 9.38
C MET A 25 -0.69 -11.65 9.52
N SER A 26 0.47 -11.04 9.24
CA SER A 26 1.78 -11.67 9.44
C SER A 26 2.03 -12.06 10.90
N GLY A 27 1.63 -11.22 11.85
CA GLY A 27 1.67 -11.53 13.28
C GLY A 27 0.77 -12.72 13.64
N HIS A 28 -0.43 -12.76 13.08
CA HIS A 28 -1.37 -13.86 13.28
C HIS A 28 -0.82 -15.20 12.76
N VAL A 29 -0.27 -15.20 11.54
CA VAL A 29 0.36 -16.40 10.94
C VAL A 29 1.50 -16.91 11.81
N LYS A 30 2.41 -16.03 12.26
CA LYS A 30 3.52 -16.40 13.17
C LYS A 30 3.00 -16.99 14.48
N PHE A 31 1.95 -16.41 15.05
CA PHE A 31 1.33 -16.90 16.28
C PHE A 31 0.73 -18.31 16.09
N MET A 32 0.01 -18.55 14.99
CA MET A 32 -0.57 -19.85 14.69
C MET A 32 0.49 -20.93 14.45
N GLN A 33 1.57 -20.60 13.75
CA GLN A 33 2.71 -21.50 13.54
C GLN A 33 3.36 -21.88 14.87
N ALA A 34 3.60 -20.91 15.75
CA ALA A 34 4.24 -21.14 17.05
C ALA A 34 3.41 -22.05 17.97
N ARG A 35 2.08 -22.03 17.84
CA ARG A 35 1.18 -22.89 18.62
C ARG A 35 1.00 -24.30 18.03
N GLY A 36 1.55 -24.59 16.85
CA GLY A 36 1.34 -25.87 16.17
C GLY A 36 -0.13 -26.11 15.77
N THR A 37 -0.97 -25.07 15.82
CA THR A 37 -2.42 -25.17 15.64
C THR A 37 -2.87 -25.05 14.19
N SER A 38 -1.96 -24.73 13.26
CA SER A 38 -2.25 -24.72 11.84
C SER A 38 -0.96 -24.79 11.04
N GLN A 39 -0.93 -25.70 10.05
CA GLN A 39 0.02 -25.61 8.94
C GLN A 39 -0.32 -24.29 8.24
N ALA A 40 0.56 -23.29 8.35
CA ALA A 40 0.31 -21.95 7.84
C ALA A 40 -0.29 -22.04 6.44
N ASP A 41 -1.53 -21.57 6.29
CA ASP A 41 -2.24 -21.72 5.03
C ASP A 41 -1.45 -20.95 3.95
N PRO A 42 -0.92 -21.64 2.92
CA PRO A 42 -0.17 -20.99 1.86
C PRO A 42 -0.99 -19.89 1.18
N GLU A 43 -2.32 -19.98 1.21
CA GLU A 43 -3.24 -18.95 0.70
C GLU A 43 -3.14 -17.64 1.50
N VAL A 44 -3.04 -17.71 2.84
CA VAL A 44 -2.91 -16.51 3.69
C VAL A 44 -1.59 -15.79 3.44
N THR A 45 -0.50 -16.53 3.23
CA THR A 45 0.80 -15.91 2.91
C THR A 45 0.79 -15.26 1.53
N ALA A 46 0.10 -15.86 0.56
CA ALA A 46 -0.11 -15.25 -0.76
C ALA A 46 -0.95 -13.97 -0.69
N HIS A 47 -1.98 -13.94 0.17
CA HIS A 47 -2.77 -12.73 0.40
C HIS A 47 -1.96 -11.60 1.04
N ILE A 48 -1.13 -11.89 2.05
CA ILE A 48 -0.22 -10.90 2.65
C ILE A 48 0.69 -10.29 1.58
N THR A 49 1.31 -11.14 0.75
CA THR A 49 2.17 -10.68 -0.36
C THR A 49 1.41 -9.81 -1.37
N SER A 50 0.15 -10.15 -1.66
CA SER A 50 -0.69 -9.38 -2.58
C SER A 50 -1.06 -8.01 -1.99
N ILE A 51 -1.32 -7.94 -0.68
CA ILE A 51 -1.60 -6.69 0.03
C ILE A 51 -0.38 -5.76 -0.03
N ASP A 52 0.82 -6.30 0.23
CA ASP A 52 2.07 -5.53 0.17
C ASP A 52 2.32 -4.97 -1.25
N ALA A 53 2.04 -5.77 -2.29
CA ALA A 53 2.15 -5.33 -3.68
C ALA A 53 1.20 -4.17 -3.99
N VAL A 54 -0.08 -4.27 -3.60
CA VAL A 54 -1.07 -3.21 -3.81
C VAL A 54 -0.69 -1.93 -3.05
N ALA A 55 -0.20 -2.04 -1.81
CA ALA A 55 0.27 -0.89 -1.06
C ALA A 55 1.43 -0.17 -1.78
N GLY A 56 2.36 -0.94 -2.37
CA GLY A 56 3.43 -0.41 -3.22
C GLY A 56 2.91 0.32 -4.46
N GLU A 57 1.94 -0.26 -5.17
CA GLU A 57 1.31 0.36 -6.35
C GLU A 57 0.61 1.68 -6.01
N LEU A 58 -0.13 1.74 -4.90
CA LEU A 58 -0.79 2.96 -4.44
C LEU A 58 0.23 4.08 -4.18
N ARG A 59 1.37 3.75 -3.56
CA ARG A 59 2.46 4.72 -3.34
C ARG A 59 3.11 5.16 -4.64
N ALA A 60 3.29 4.25 -5.60
CA ALA A 60 3.82 4.59 -6.92
C ALA A 60 2.88 5.54 -7.68
N VAL A 61 1.57 5.34 -7.61
CA VAL A 61 0.59 6.27 -8.20
C VAL A 61 0.61 7.61 -7.49
N ALA A 62 0.68 7.64 -6.15
CA ALA A 62 0.79 8.88 -5.40
C ALA A 62 2.07 9.68 -5.74
N ALA A 63 3.20 9.01 -5.92
CA ALA A 63 4.47 9.64 -6.34
C ALA A 63 4.37 10.24 -7.75
N ARG A 64 3.68 9.57 -8.67
CA ARG A 64 3.43 10.13 -10.02
C ARG A 64 2.58 11.40 -10.00
N ILE A 65 1.70 11.57 -9.00
CA ILE A 65 0.94 12.81 -8.82
C ILE A 65 1.88 13.95 -8.42
N ASP A 66 2.90 13.69 -7.59
CA ASP A 66 3.91 14.70 -7.25
C ASP A 66 4.71 15.18 -8.46
N ASP A 67 5.06 14.25 -9.36
CA ASP A 67 5.75 14.59 -10.61
C ASP A 67 4.89 15.49 -11.53
N ILE A 68 3.56 15.32 -11.50
CA ILE A 68 2.61 16.14 -12.26
C ILE A 68 2.47 17.54 -11.64
N GLU A 69 2.46 17.66 -10.30
CA GLU A 69 2.40 18.96 -9.62
C GLU A 69 3.72 19.75 -9.71
N GLY A 70 4.85 19.07 -9.91
CA GLY A 70 6.18 19.68 -10.04
C GLY A 70 6.57 20.14 -11.45
N ALA A 71 5.77 19.85 -12.48
CA ALA A 71 6.08 20.24 -13.85
C ALA A 71 5.90 21.77 -14.05
N PRO A 72 6.94 22.52 -14.45
CA PRO A 72 6.78 23.94 -14.76
C PRO A 72 5.83 24.09 -15.95
N THR A 73 4.75 24.86 -15.76
CA THR A 73 3.91 25.31 -16.87
C THR A 73 4.71 26.29 -17.71
N ASP A 74 5.39 25.76 -18.72
CA ASP A 74 6.13 26.54 -19.71
C ASP A 74 5.13 27.26 -20.63
N TYR A 75 4.58 28.39 -20.15
CA TYR A 75 3.86 29.35 -20.97
C TYR A 75 4.88 30.35 -21.53
N SER A 76 5.53 29.97 -22.63
CA SER A 76 6.22 30.90 -23.52
C SER A 76 5.71 30.69 -24.95
N SER A 77 4.83 31.58 -25.40
CA SER A 77 4.60 31.96 -26.80
C SER A 77 3.86 33.28 -26.86
#